data_AF-A0A6N7KHA7-F1
#
_entry.id   AF-A0A6N7KHA7-F1
#
_cell.length_a   1.000
_cell.length_b   1.000
_cell.length_c   1.000
_cell.angle_alpha   90.00
_cell.angle_beta   90.00
_cell.angle_gamma   90.00
#
_symmetry.space_group_name_H-M   'P 1'
#
loop_
_entity.id
_entity.type
_entity.pdbx_description
1 polymer ?
#
loop_
_entity_poly.entity_id
_entity_poly.type
_entity_poly.pdbx_seq_one_letter_code
_entity_poly.pdbx_strand_id
1 'polypeptide(L)'
;MRTTLVQHHRAALNLFLFVVIAHWAEHLTQAYQIWGLGWPVPKARGVLGYAYPWLVTSEWLHYGYAIVMLIGLFLLRPGFVGRARTWWNIALGIQFWHHIEHLLLLLQAQTGHNLFGRPVPTSILQLVFARVELHLFYNTIVFLPMVVAMYLHLRPSAAEAEQMTCSCQAVEHRPLAATGA
;
A
#
# COMPACT_ATOMS: atom_id res chain seq x y z
N MET A 1 13.18 -5.77 24.78
CA MET A 1 12.17 -4.72 25.00
C MET A 1 11.20 -4.77 23.82
N ARG A 2 9.91 -5.10 24.01
CA ARG A 2 8.92 -5.08 22.91
C ARG A 2 8.56 -3.62 22.63
N THR A 3 8.56 -3.19 21.37
CA THR A 3 8.13 -1.83 21.01
C THR A 3 6.61 -1.71 21.14
N THR A 4 6.11 -0.51 21.42
CA THR A 4 4.67 -0.20 21.55
C THR A 4 3.88 -0.65 20.31
N LEU A 5 4.50 -0.56 19.13
CA LEU A 5 3.87 -0.98 17.88
C LEU A 5 3.67 -2.50 17.78
N VAL A 6 4.58 -3.31 18.36
CA VAL A 6 4.40 -4.77 18.40
C VAL A 6 3.27 -5.15 19.37
N GLN A 7 3.10 -4.38 20.46
CA GLN A 7 1.99 -4.57 21.42
C GLN A 7 0.63 -4.18 20.82
N HIS A 8 0.58 -3.18 19.94
CA HIS A 8 -0.66 -2.75 19.27
C HIS A 8 -0.70 -3.12 17.79
N HIS A 9 0.06 -4.14 17.37
CA HIS A 9 0.26 -4.50 15.98
C HIS A 9 -1.04 -4.77 15.23
N ARG A 10 -1.99 -5.49 15.84
CA ARG A 10 -3.31 -5.74 15.23
C ARG A 10 -4.09 -4.46 14.94
N ALA A 11 -4.12 -3.53 15.89
CA ALA A 11 -4.81 -2.25 15.72
C ALA A 11 -4.13 -1.40 14.63
N ALA A 12 -2.79 -1.39 14.63
CA ALA A 12 -2.01 -0.67 13.62
C ALA A 12 -2.17 -1.29 12.22
N LEU A 13 -2.27 -2.62 12.09
CA LEU A 13 -2.60 -3.30 10.84
C LEU A 13 -4.00 -2.93 10.33
N ASN A 14 -5.00 -2.83 11.20
CA ASN A 14 -6.35 -2.42 10.82
C ASN A 14 -6.39 -0.96 10.34
N LEU A 15 -5.68 -0.05 11.02
CA LEU A 15 -5.53 1.32 10.57
C LEU A 15 -4.82 1.39 9.21
N PHE A 16 -3.77 0.60 9.04
CA PHE A 16 -3.06 0.52 7.77
C PHE A 16 -3.94 -0.04 6.64
N LEU A 17 -4.74 -1.07 6.93
CA LEU A 17 -5.72 -1.62 5.99
C LEU A 17 -6.74 -0.56 5.55
N PHE A 18 -7.22 0.28 6.46
CA PHE A 18 -8.10 1.39 6.11
C PHE A 18 -7.46 2.33 5.09
N VAL A 19 -6.20 2.72 5.30
CA VAL A 19 -5.44 3.56 4.36
C VAL A 19 -5.30 2.87 2.99
N VAL A 20 -4.95 1.58 2.99
CA VAL A 20 -4.82 0.78 1.76
C VAL A 20 -6.13 0.72 0.98
N ILE A 21 -7.25 0.47 1.65
CA ILE A 21 -8.57 0.40 1.01
C ILE A 21 -8.99 1.78 0.48
N ALA A 22 -8.78 2.85 1.25
CA ALA A 22 -9.09 4.20 0.81
C ALA A 22 -8.29 4.56 -0.46
N HIS A 23 -7.01 4.20 -0.50
CA HIS A 23 -6.15 4.39 -1.68
C HIS A 23 -6.64 3.58 -2.89
N TRP A 24 -7.02 2.31 -2.70
CA TRP A 24 -7.62 1.48 -3.75
C TRP A 24 -8.94 2.07 -4.26
N ALA A 25 -9.79 2.57 -3.37
CA ALA A 25 -11.06 3.18 -3.75
C ALA A 25 -10.85 4.38 -4.69
N GLU A 26 -9.85 5.21 -4.42
CA GLU A 26 -9.47 6.33 -5.29
C GLU A 26 -9.12 5.84 -6.71
N HIS A 27 -8.22 4.86 -6.82
CA HIS A 27 -7.75 4.37 -8.12
C HIS A 27 -8.75 3.52 -8.88
N LEU A 28 -9.54 2.70 -8.20
CA LEU A 28 -10.61 1.92 -8.85
C LEU A 28 -11.73 2.82 -9.35
N THR A 29 -12.04 3.89 -8.61
CA THR A 29 -13.02 4.87 -9.07
C THR A 29 -12.49 5.62 -10.30
N GLN A 30 -11.21 6.02 -10.29
CA GLN A 30 -10.57 6.62 -11.46
C GLN A 30 -10.58 5.66 -12.67
N ALA A 31 -10.22 4.39 -12.47
CA ALA A 31 -10.28 3.35 -13.49
C ALA A 31 -11.69 3.19 -14.08
N TYR A 32 -12.71 3.12 -13.21
CA TYR A 32 -14.10 3.00 -13.63
C TYR A 32 -14.60 4.24 -14.39
N GLN A 33 -14.19 5.44 -13.97
CA GLN A 33 -14.50 6.68 -14.69
C GLN A 33 -13.93 6.64 -16.12
N ILE A 34 -12.69 6.17 -16.30
CA ILE A 34 -12.03 6.11 -17.60
C ILE A 34 -12.65 5.02 -18.49
N TRP A 35 -12.66 3.76 -18.02
CA TRP A 35 -13.03 2.62 -18.86
C TRP A 35 -14.51 2.23 -18.78
N GLY A 36 -15.15 2.44 -17.63
CA GLY A 36 -16.57 2.16 -17.43
C GLY A 36 -17.47 3.28 -17.95
N LEU A 37 -17.13 4.55 -17.67
CA LEU A 37 -17.91 5.72 -18.08
C LEU A 37 -17.37 6.43 -19.33
N GLY A 38 -16.21 6.03 -19.84
CA GLY A 38 -15.61 6.62 -21.04
C GLY A 38 -15.10 8.06 -20.83
N TRP A 39 -14.81 8.47 -19.59
CA TRP A 39 -14.37 9.84 -19.33
C TRP A 39 -12.92 10.04 -19.80
N PRO A 40 -12.61 11.21 -20.40
CA PRO A 40 -11.23 11.60 -20.65
C PRO A 40 -10.42 11.60 -19.35
N VAL A 41 -9.16 11.15 -19.38
CA VAL A 41 -8.26 11.09 -18.20
C VAL A 41 -8.25 12.38 -17.37
N PRO A 42 -8.21 13.60 -17.95
CA PRO A 42 -8.24 14.84 -17.15
C PRO A 42 -9.53 15.06 -16.33
N LYS A 43 -10.62 14.37 -16.69
CA LYS A 43 -11.91 14.40 -15.99
C LYS A 43 -12.07 13.25 -14.99
N ALA A 44 -11.23 12.21 -15.04
CA ALA A 44 -11.29 11.06 -14.15
C ALA A 44 -10.50 11.33 -12.85
N ARG A 45 -11.20 11.88 -11.86
CA ARG A 45 -10.61 12.45 -10.64
C ARG A 45 -10.75 11.57 -9.39
N GLY A 46 -11.11 10.30 -9.55
CA GLY A 46 -11.26 9.37 -8.43
C GLY A 46 -12.41 9.75 -7.49
N VAL A 47 -12.30 9.35 -6.23
CA VAL A 47 -13.30 9.64 -5.18
C VAL A 47 -13.10 11.06 -4.64
N LEU A 48 -11.86 11.43 -4.32
CA LEU A 48 -11.53 12.68 -3.64
C LEU A 48 -11.43 13.87 -4.58
N GLY A 49 -11.05 13.68 -5.85
CA GLY A 49 -10.69 14.80 -6.72
C GLY A 49 -11.85 15.68 -7.20
N TYR A 50 -13.10 15.34 -6.91
CA TYR A 50 -14.23 16.28 -7.05
C TYR A 50 -14.36 17.21 -5.85
N ALA A 51 -14.15 16.70 -4.64
CA ALA A 51 -14.24 17.47 -3.40
C ALA A 51 -12.98 18.32 -3.16
N TYR A 52 -11.81 17.79 -3.53
CA TYR A 52 -10.51 18.43 -3.35
C TYR A 52 -9.67 18.38 -4.64
N PRO A 53 -10.04 19.15 -5.69
CA PRO A 53 -9.37 19.08 -6.99
C PRO A 53 -7.88 19.39 -6.93
N TRP A 54 -7.49 20.34 -6.06
CA TRP A 54 -6.10 20.75 -5.86
C TRP A 54 -5.21 19.59 -5.37
N LEU A 55 -5.80 18.67 -4.59
CA LEU A 55 -5.12 17.53 -4.01
C LEU A 55 -4.72 16.55 -5.12
N VAL A 56 -5.65 16.24 -6.04
CA VAL A 56 -5.43 15.33 -7.17
C VAL A 56 -4.58 15.95 -8.29
N THR A 57 -4.65 17.27 -8.47
CA THR A 57 -3.76 17.97 -9.43
C THR A 57 -2.34 18.16 -8.90
N SER A 58 -2.12 17.99 -7.61
CA SER A 58 -0.79 18.07 -7.00
C SER A 58 -0.11 16.69 -7.00
N GLU A 59 1.18 16.64 -7.32
CA GLU A 59 1.99 15.42 -7.11
C GLU A 59 2.13 15.09 -5.59
N TRP A 60 1.71 16.00 -4.69
CA TRP A 60 1.73 15.82 -3.24
C TRP A 60 0.80 14.72 -2.74
N LEU A 61 -0.40 14.55 -3.31
CA LEU A 61 -1.31 13.50 -2.87
C LEU A 61 -0.69 12.12 -3.08
N HIS A 62 -0.23 11.88 -4.30
CA HIS A 62 0.38 10.62 -4.70
C HIS A 62 1.65 10.35 -3.87
N TYR A 63 2.51 11.35 -3.72
CA TYR A 63 3.72 11.22 -2.90
C TYR A 63 3.43 10.99 -1.41
N GLY A 64 2.42 11.68 -0.87
CA GLY A 64 1.97 11.53 0.51
C GLY A 64 1.49 10.10 0.80
N TYR A 65 0.63 9.55 -0.06
CA TYR A 65 0.23 8.15 0.02
C TYR A 65 1.43 7.20 -0.07
N ALA A 66 2.36 7.43 -1.01
CA ALA A 66 3.54 6.60 -1.19
C ALA A 66 4.42 6.55 0.08
N ILE A 67 4.61 7.69 0.76
CA ILE A 67 5.32 7.75 2.05
C ILE A 67 4.56 7.03 3.15
N VAL A 68 3.26 7.28 3.30
CA VAL A 68 2.45 6.63 4.36
C VAL A 68 2.47 5.11 4.19
N MET A 69 2.35 4.63 2.95
CA MET A 69 2.49 3.22 2.61
C MET A 69 3.86 2.66 3.00
N LEU A 70 4.94 3.36 2.65
CA LEU A 70 6.30 2.94 2.96
C LEU A 70 6.56 2.89 4.48
N ILE A 71 6.11 3.91 5.21
CA ILE A 71 6.21 3.97 6.68
C ILE A 71 5.42 2.82 7.30
N GLY A 72 4.18 2.59 6.87
CA GLY A 72 3.33 1.50 7.37
C GLY A 72 3.98 0.14 7.16
N LEU A 73 4.43 -0.16 5.93
CA LEU A 73 5.13 -1.41 5.62
C LEU A 73 6.41 -1.57 6.46
N PHE A 74 7.22 -0.51 6.60
CA PHE A 74 8.47 -0.58 7.36
C PHE A 74 8.24 -0.76 8.86
N LEU A 75 7.33 0.03 9.45
CA LEU A 75 7.09 0.02 10.89
C LEU A 75 6.37 -1.25 11.34
N LEU A 76 5.41 -1.77 10.57
CA LEU A 76 4.66 -2.99 10.92
C LEU A 76 5.46 -4.27 10.66
N ARG A 77 6.54 -4.17 9.87
CA ARG A 77 7.41 -5.28 9.49
C ARG A 77 7.79 -6.18 10.67
N PRO A 78 8.27 -5.70 11.84
CA PRO A 78 8.72 -6.54 12.95
C PRO A 78 7.67 -7.52 13.50
N GLY A 79 6.38 -7.26 13.33
CA GLY A 79 5.32 -8.17 13.78
C GLY A 79 5.12 -9.41 12.90
N PHE A 80 5.70 -9.44 11.70
CA PHE A 80 5.67 -10.58 10.79
C PHE A 80 6.88 -11.49 10.98
N VAL A 81 6.66 -12.80 10.99
CA VAL A 81 7.70 -13.85 11.07
C VAL A 81 7.55 -14.87 9.93
N GLY A 82 8.54 -15.76 9.76
CA GLY A 82 8.49 -16.87 8.81
C GLY A 82 8.08 -16.47 7.38
N ARG A 83 7.16 -17.23 6.78
CA ARG A 83 6.71 -17.02 5.40
C ARG A 83 5.99 -15.68 5.23
N ALA A 84 5.19 -15.29 6.21
CA ALA A 84 4.48 -14.00 6.17
C ALA A 84 5.47 -12.82 6.08
N ARG A 85 6.61 -12.90 6.79
CA ARG A 85 7.66 -11.88 6.73
C ARG A 85 8.31 -11.78 5.35
N THR A 86 8.50 -12.91 4.66
CA THR A 86 9.05 -12.92 3.31
C THR A 86 8.17 -12.13 2.35
N TRP A 87 6.87 -12.43 2.32
CA TRP A 87 5.92 -11.73 1.44
C TRP A 87 5.75 -10.25 1.81
N TRP A 88 5.80 -9.92 3.11
CA TRP A 88 5.81 -8.52 3.55
C TRP A 88 7.06 -7.76 3.09
N ASN A 89 8.23 -8.41 3.08
CA ASN A 89 9.45 -7.81 2.54
C ASN A 89 9.39 -7.62 1.01
N ILE A 90 8.74 -8.53 0.29
CA ILE A 90 8.51 -8.38 -1.15
C ILE A 90 7.63 -7.15 -1.40
N ALA A 91 6.51 -7.01 -0.68
CA ALA A 91 5.66 -5.83 -0.75
C ALA A 91 6.45 -4.54 -0.48
N LEU A 92 7.25 -4.53 0.59
CA LEU A 92 8.09 -3.39 0.97
C LEU A 92 9.11 -3.03 -0.12
N GLY A 93 9.78 -4.02 -0.72
CA GLY A 93 10.75 -3.77 -1.79
C GLY A 93 10.11 -3.14 -3.03
N ILE A 94 8.95 -3.66 -3.45
CA ILE A 94 8.20 -3.11 -4.60
C ILE A 94 7.68 -1.71 -4.26
N GLN A 95 7.10 -1.52 -3.08
CA GLN A 95 6.60 -0.20 -2.64
C GLN A 95 7.73 0.82 -2.54
N PHE A 96 8.92 0.41 -2.11
CA PHE A 96 10.08 1.29 -2.07
C PHE A 96 10.46 1.78 -3.46
N TRP A 97 10.53 0.88 -4.45
CA TRP A 97 10.77 1.28 -5.84
C TRP A 97 9.66 2.20 -6.37
N HIS A 98 8.39 1.86 -6.13
CA HIS A 98 7.25 2.70 -6.52
C HIS A 98 7.32 4.09 -5.89
N HIS A 99 7.77 4.20 -4.63
CA HIS A 99 8.03 5.47 -3.97
C HIS A 99 9.14 6.29 -4.64
N ILE A 100 10.22 5.65 -5.11
CA ILE A 100 11.29 6.36 -5.86
C ILE A 100 10.73 6.99 -7.14
N GLU A 101 9.84 6.28 -7.86
CA GLU A 101 9.18 6.86 -9.04
C GLU A 101 8.30 8.07 -8.67
N HIS A 102 7.58 8.01 -7.56
CA HIS A 102 6.82 9.17 -7.06
C HIS A 102 7.69 10.33 -6.60
N LEU A 103 8.81 10.05 -5.93
CA LEU A 103 9.78 11.08 -5.55
C LEU A 103 10.32 11.79 -6.79
N LEU A 104 10.67 11.02 -7.83
CA LEU A 104 11.12 11.57 -9.10
C LEU A 104 10.06 12.47 -9.74
N LEU A 105 8.78 12.08 -9.73
CA LEU A 105 7.69 12.92 -10.23
C LEU A 105 7.53 14.20 -9.42
N LEU A 106 7.59 14.12 -8.09
CA LEU A 106 7.50 15.28 -7.21
C LEU A 106 8.66 16.25 -7.46
N LEU A 107 9.89 15.75 -7.56
CA LEU A 107 11.06 16.59 -7.84
C LEU A 107 10.95 17.29 -9.19
N GLN A 108 10.48 16.59 -10.24
CA GLN A 108 10.21 17.22 -11.55
C GLN A 108 9.16 18.33 -11.42
N ALA A 109 8.07 18.09 -10.70
CA ALA A 109 7.01 19.08 -10.50
C ALA A 109 7.48 20.33 -9.72
N GLN A 110 8.42 20.16 -8.77
CA GLN A 110 8.95 21.29 -7.98
C GLN A 110 10.07 22.06 -8.70
N THR A 111 10.87 21.37 -9.52
CA THR A 111 12.03 21.98 -10.20
C THR A 111 11.71 22.47 -11.61
N GLY A 112 10.63 21.98 -12.21
CA GLY A 112 10.31 22.20 -13.63
C GLY A 112 11.18 21.41 -14.60
N HIS A 113 12.11 20.58 -14.12
CA HIS A 113 13.03 19.80 -14.95
C HIS A 113 12.51 18.39 -15.19
N ASN A 114 11.73 18.21 -16.25
CA ASN A 114 11.18 16.90 -16.61
C ASN A 114 12.21 15.97 -17.26
N LEU A 115 12.08 14.67 -16.99
CA LEU A 115 12.93 13.62 -17.52
C LEU A 115 12.94 13.66 -19.06
N PHE A 116 14.13 13.69 -19.67
CA PHE A 116 14.32 13.77 -21.13
C PHE A 116 13.56 14.93 -21.81
N GLY A 117 13.34 16.04 -21.11
CA GLY A 117 12.65 17.22 -21.67
C GLY A 117 11.17 16.97 -21.96
N ARG A 118 10.54 15.98 -21.32
CA ARG A 118 9.09 15.71 -21.46
C ARG A 118 8.27 16.95 -21.06
N PRO A 119 7.07 17.15 -21.65
CA PRO A 119 6.25 18.33 -21.33
C PRO A 119 5.60 18.27 -19.95
N VAL A 120 5.63 17.11 -19.28
CA VAL A 120 5.05 16.88 -17.95
C VAL A 120 5.96 15.97 -17.13
N PRO A 121 5.87 15.99 -15.77
CA PRO A 121 6.54 15.02 -14.92
C PRO A 121 6.31 13.60 -15.41
N THR A 122 7.39 12.85 -15.60
CA THR A 122 7.34 11.48 -16.16
C THR A 122 8.31 10.59 -15.39
N SER A 123 7.82 9.46 -14.85
CA SER A 123 8.68 8.48 -14.18
C SER A 123 9.46 7.61 -15.20
N ILE A 124 10.32 6.71 -14.71
CA ILE A 124 11.15 5.86 -15.56
C ILE A 124 10.26 4.89 -16.35
N LEU A 125 9.37 4.16 -15.68
CA LEU A 125 8.50 3.19 -16.36
C LEU A 125 7.41 3.88 -17.19
N GLN A 126 7.05 5.13 -16.88
CA GLN A 126 6.12 5.92 -17.71
C GLN A 126 6.66 6.30 -19.10
N LEU A 127 7.95 6.06 -19.37
CA LEU A 127 8.50 6.26 -20.71
C LEU A 127 7.93 5.27 -21.72
N VAL A 128 7.49 4.10 -21.25
CA VAL A 128 6.98 3.01 -22.09
C VAL A 128 5.56 2.55 -21.69
N PHE A 129 5.08 2.92 -20.49
CA PHE A 129 3.73 2.61 -20.02
C PHE A 129 2.91 3.88 -19.77
N ALA A 130 1.61 3.82 -20.00
CA ALA A 130 0.70 4.89 -19.66
C ALA A 130 0.53 5.03 -18.13
N ARG A 131 0.34 6.26 -17.65
CA ARG A 131 0.39 6.62 -16.22
C ARG A 131 -0.61 5.83 -15.38
N VAL A 132 -1.86 5.74 -15.84
CA VAL A 132 -2.96 5.15 -15.05
C VAL A 132 -2.77 3.64 -14.92
N GLU A 133 -2.47 2.99 -16.04
CA GLU A 133 -2.22 1.56 -16.14
C GLU A 133 -1.01 1.15 -15.30
N LEU A 134 0.08 1.91 -15.39
CA LEU A 134 1.27 1.67 -14.59
C LEU A 134 0.99 1.77 -13.09
N HIS A 135 0.21 2.78 -12.68
CA HIS A 135 -0.10 2.99 -11.27
C HIS A 135 -1.02 1.89 -10.72
N LEU A 136 -2.03 1.46 -11.49
CA LEU A 136 -2.86 0.30 -11.14
C LEU A 136 -2.05 -1.00 -11.07
N PHE A 137 -1.11 -1.17 -12.00
CA PHE A 137 -0.19 -2.30 -11.97
C PHE A 137 0.64 -2.29 -10.67
N TYR A 138 1.28 -1.18 -10.33
CA TYR A 138 2.03 -1.05 -9.07
C TYR A 138 1.19 -1.33 -7.84
N ASN A 139 0.00 -0.73 -7.75
CA ASN A 139 -0.91 -0.96 -6.64
C ASN A 139 -1.27 -2.44 -6.50
N THR A 140 -1.46 -3.14 -7.63
CA THR A 140 -1.73 -4.58 -7.65
C THR A 140 -0.52 -5.39 -7.16
N ILE A 141 0.68 -5.14 -7.70
CA ILE A 141 1.87 -5.95 -7.38
C ILE A 141 2.44 -5.65 -5.99
N VAL A 142 2.09 -4.53 -5.35
CA VAL A 142 2.34 -4.28 -3.93
C VAL A 142 1.26 -4.97 -3.07
N PHE A 143 -0.01 -4.83 -3.45
CA PHE A 143 -1.13 -5.33 -2.66
C PHE A 143 -1.18 -6.86 -2.58
N LEU A 144 -0.93 -7.58 -3.67
CA LEU A 144 -1.00 -9.04 -3.68
C LEU A 144 -0.02 -9.68 -2.68
N PRO A 145 1.28 -9.33 -2.66
CA PRO A 145 2.19 -9.78 -1.60
C PRO A 145 1.73 -9.42 -0.18
N MET A 146 1.11 -8.25 0.03
CA MET A 146 0.54 -7.89 1.33
C MET A 146 -0.60 -8.82 1.73
N VAL A 147 -1.51 -9.14 0.80
CA VAL A 147 -2.61 -10.09 1.04
C VAL A 147 -2.05 -11.47 1.38
N VAL A 148 -1.05 -11.97 0.64
CA VAL A 148 -0.41 -13.25 0.92
C VAL A 148 0.28 -13.23 2.30
N ALA A 149 1.00 -12.15 2.63
CA ALA A 149 1.62 -11.97 3.93
C ALA A 149 0.57 -12.02 5.06
N MET A 150 -0.55 -11.32 4.90
CA MET A 150 -1.63 -11.30 5.88
C MET A 150 -2.32 -12.65 6.02
N TYR A 151 -2.59 -13.34 4.92
CA TYR A 151 -3.16 -14.69 4.93
C TYR A 151 -2.27 -15.67 5.72
N LEU A 152 -0.95 -15.63 5.49
CA LEU A 152 0.01 -16.46 6.20
C LEU A 152 0.20 -16.02 7.66
N HIS A 153 0.09 -14.72 7.95
CA HIS A 153 0.19 -14.18 9.32
C HIS A 153 -0.99 -14.60 10.19
N LEU A 154 -2.18 -14.73 9.59
CA LEU A 154 -3.40 -15.20 10.26
C LEU A 154 -3.54 -16.72 10.28
N ARG A 155 -2.64 -17.45 9.61
CA ARG A 155 -2.60 -18.92 9.56
C ARG A 155 -1.16 -19.43 9.73
N PRO A 156 -0.51 -19.13 10.87
CA PRO A 156 0.86 -19.55 11.10
C PRO A 156 0.97 -21.06 11.25
N SER A 157 2.12 -21.64 10.87
CA SER A 157 2.50 -22.98 11.35
C SER A 157 2.84 -22.91 12.85
N ALA A 158 2.89 -24.07 13.54
CA ALA A 158 3.25 -24.12 14.96
C ALA A 158 4.59 -23.41 15.26
N ALA A 159 5.61 -23.66 14.43
CA ALA A 159 6.92 -23.02 14.55
C ALA A 159 6.87 -21.49 14.31
N GLU A 160 6.00 -21.02 13.41
CA GLU A 160 5.79 -19.58 13.19
C GLU A 160 5.04 -18.94 14.36
N ALA A 161 4.03 -19.63 14.92
CA ALA A 161 3.24 -19.14 16.05
C ALA A 161 4.08 -18.97 17.33
N GLU A 162 5.04 -19.86 17.58
CA GLU A 162 6.00 -19.75 18.69
C GLU A 162 6.92 -18.52 18.56
N GLN A 163 7.23 -18.12 17.33
CA GLN A 163 8.07 -16.94 17.05
C GLN A 163 7.29 -15.62 17.09
N MET A 164 5.97 -15.66 16.96
CA MET A 164 5.13 -14.46 16.98
C MET A 164 5.17 -13.80 18.36
N THR A 165 5.51 -12.52 18.39
CA THR A 165 5.58 -11.72 19.62
C THR A 165 4.62 -10.53 19.63
N CYS A 166 3.83 -10.39 18.56
CA CYS A 166 2.86 -9.31 18.37
C CYS A 166 1.49 -9.65 18.97
N SER A 167 0.63 -8.64 19.09
CA SER A 167 -0.72 -8.81 19.65
C SER A 167 -1.69 -9.64 18.79
N CYS A 168 -1.29 -10.06 17.59
CA CYS A 168 -2.08 -10.96 16.77
C CYS A 168 -2.12 -12.41 17.30
N GLN A 169 -1.13 -12.81 18.12
CA GLN A 169 -1.02 -14.18 18.68
C GLN A 169 -2.21 -14.56 19.58
N ALA A 170 -2.81 -13.59 20.29
CA ALA A 170 -3.80 -13.84 21.35
C ALA A 170 -5.18 -14.34 20.86
N VAL A 171 -5.44 -14.35 19.55
CA VAL A 171 -6.78 -14.70 19.01
C VAL A 171 -6.93 -16.21 18.77
N GLU A 172 -5.84 -16.97 18.67
CA GLU A 172 -5.90 -18.40 18.29
C GLU A 172 -5.94 -19.36 19.51
N HIS A 173 -5.64 -18.86 20.72
CA HIS A 173 -5.71 -19.65 21.96
C HIS A 173 -6.97 -19.34 22.80
N ARG A 174 -8.16 -19.24 22.17
CA ARG A 174 -9.36 -19.62 22.92
C ARG A 174 -9.49 -21.13 22.75
N PRO A 175 -9.09 -21.96 23.74
CA PRO A 175 -9.45 -23.36 23.66
C PRO A 175 -10.97 -23.38 23.50
N LEU A 176 -11.47 -24.26 22.64
CA LEU A 176 -12.81 -24.80 22.83
C LEU A 176 -12.81 -25.29 24.27
N ALA A 177 -13.32 -24.45 25.18
CA ALA A 177 -13.53 -24.85 26.55
C ALA A 177 -14.43 -26.07 26.46
N ALA A 178 -13.89 -27.18 26.95
CA ALA A 178 -14.60 -28.40 27.23
C ALA A 178 -15.99 -28.03 27.77
N THR A 179 -17.00 -28.23 26.94
CA THR A 179 -18.41 -28.06 27.29
C THR A 179 -19.02 -29.46 27.20
N GLY A 180 -19.25 -30.04 28.38
CA GLY A 180 -19.88 -31.34 28.64
C GLY A 180 -18.90 -32.52 28.51
N ALA A 181 -18.50 -33.27 29.54
CA ALA A 181 -19.22 -33.74 30.74
C ALA A 181 -20.58 -34.37 30.42
#